data_AF-A0A5S9ISV7-F1
#
_entry.id   AF-A0A5S9ISV7-F1
#
_cell.length_a   1.000
_cell.length_b   1.000
_cell.length_c   1.000
_cell.angle_alpha   90.00
_cell.angle_beta   90.00
_cell.angle_gamma   90.00
#
_symmetry.space_group_name_H-M   'P 1'
#
loop_
_entity.id
_entity.type
_entity.pdbx_description
1 polymer ?
#
loop_
_entity_poly.entity_id
_entity_poly.type
_entity_poly.pdbx_seq_one_letter_code
_entity_poly.pdbx_strand_id
1 'polypeptide(L)'
;MMFHTIVTHEHPDLDAMLCCYLLKKYGSNRYQGLQEAKILFCPAGRLPGGKTPDELEAEGILAVDIGGGRLDTHPSGHSISEEKKTLSAANLVAKDLGVHDEERLESLLEFARIHDSLGKSLRSRNPIDHLMALPNLIRGASFHFGTSFENITTFFFKIFEAIEHAHSATREDFFDNDSCVLSVHENTIFLPKKAHLRTLFACYLFKRYGEKEYNYSFDKPKDGTQQWHTIAEVISYCQLQEKQSLGKIIDFVEQIKPQRFLLSSKFPMDETVSLINIIRGFYAQHSDDLAQCIDEIFLLLDYIVAHEENWYNAIAEYQEKRQLFTLRDAKVVVVSAKIGAVAKVARWLDKADLTVFHDEDKQHISVSVNRTGKLRKLRLGRLASKIRMAEININKEFADVRTDNLQAIGEIAGWFLHQSEKLLIHGSPKAHREPSQIPFAVTTELILSEIEFEKKLPDMFCPKNKCLHKRCCFYTLRLPNCFHHRRLCEKKQNFNGKSKS
;
A
#
# COMPACT_ATOMS: atom_id res chain seq x y z
N MET A 1 -5.15 35.82 7.56
CA MET A 1 -6.09 34.84 6.98
C MET A 1 -6.17 33.67 7.92
N MET A 2 -7.37 33.14 8.20
CA MET A 2 -7.55 31.99 9.09
C MET A 2 -7.67 30.73 8.25
N PHE A 3 -6.79 29.76 8.49
CA PHE A 3 -6.83 28.46 7.83
C PHE A 3 -7.77 27.53 8.59
N HIS A 4 -8.64 26.84 7.87
CA HIS A 4 -9.69 25.99 8.46
C HIS A 4 -9.69 24.55 7.92
N THR A 5 -8.93 24.27 6.85
CA THR A 5 -8.90 22.93 6.24
C THR A 5 -7.52 22.58 5.71
N ILE A 6 -7.11 21.35 5.96
CA ILE A 6 -5.95 20.69 5.34
C ILE A 6 -6.52 19.69 4.34
N VAL A 7 -6.09 19.74 3.07
CA VAL A 7 -6.49 18.81 2.03
C VAL A 7 -5.34 17.86 1.73
N THR A 8 -5.60 16.56 1.72
CA THR A 8 -4.65 15.53 1.31
C THR A 8 -5.36 14.41 0.54
N HIS A 9 -4.64 13.38 0.10
CA HIS A 9 -5.23 12.32 -0.71
C HIS A 9 -5.93 11.22 0.12
N GLU A 10 -6.96 10.61 -0.44
CA GLU A 10 -7.56 9.36 0.06
C GLU A 10 -6.52 8.24 0.12
N HIS A 11 -6.71 7.28 1.02
CA HIS A 11 -5.69 6.29 1.37
C HIS A 11 -4.35 6.97 1.74
N PRO A 12 -4.36 7.88 2.73
CA PRO A 12 -3.18 8.65 3.10
C PRO A 12 -2.05 7.70 3.50
N ASP A 13 -0.87 7.93 2.94
CA ASP A 13 0.32 7.20 3.33
C ASP A 13 1.11 7.99 4.39
N LEU A 14 2.32 7.53 4.68
CA LEU A 14 3.14 8.12 5.72
C LEU A 14 3.39 9.61 5.48
N ASP A 15 3.61 10.01 4.23
CA ASP A 15 4.02 11.37 3.89
C ASP A 15 2.84 12.34 4.08
N ALA A 16 1.67 12.01 3.52
CA ALA A 16 0.41 12.71 3.74
C ALA A 16 0.06 12.88 5.22
N MET A 17 0.10 11.79 6.01
CA MET A 17 -0.25 11.85 7.43
C MET A 17 0.76 12.68 8.24
N LEU A 18 2.05 12.56 7.93
CA LEU A 18 3.09 13.34 8.61
C LEU A 18 2.98 14.83 8.27
N CYS A 19 2.62 15.19 7.03
CA CYS A 19 2.31 16.58 6.66
C CYS A 19 1.19 17.15 7.56
N CYS A 20 0.09 16.42 7.67
CA CYS A 20 -1.07 16.85 8.46
C CYS A 20 -0.69 17.00 9.94
N TYR A 21 0.07 16.05 10.49
CA TYR A 21 0.55 16.11 11.86
C TYR A 21 1.42 17.35 12.13
N LEU A 22 2.42 17.60 11.27
CA LEU A 22 3.33 18.73 11.40
C LEU A 22 2.58 20.06 11.34
N LEU A 23 1.63 20.21 10.40
CA LEU A 23 0.80 21.40 10.29
C LEU A 23 -0.08 21.63 11.53
N LYS A 24 -0.71 20.58 12.07
CA LYS A 24 -1.55 20.73 13.27
C LYS A 24 -0.72 21.01 14.53
N LYS A 25 0.45 20.39 14.67
CA LYS A 25 1.29 20.51 15.88
C LYS A 25 2.17 21.76 15.88
N TYR A 26 2.78 22.11 14.75
CA TYR A 26 3.77 23.18 14.64
C TYR A 26 3.31 24.37 13.78
N GLY A 27 2.17 24.25 13.09
CA GLY A 27 1.73 25.23 12.10
C GLY A 27 1.17 26.54 12.66
N SER A 28 0.74 26.60 13.92
CA SER A 28 -0.01 27.75 14.47
C SER A 28 0.71 29.10 14.35
N ASN A 29 2.05 29.11 14.39
CA ASN A 29 2.84 30.34 14.26
C ASN A 29 2.85 30.89 12.82
N ARG A 30 2.70 30.01 11.82
CA ARG A 30 2.74 30.38 10.40
C ARG A 30 1.35 30.46 9.77
N TYR A 31 0.46 29.56 10.19
CA TYR A 31 -0.88 29.37 9.65
C TYR A 31 -1.90 29.38 10.79
N GLN A 32 -2.44 30.57 11.07
CA GLN A 32 -3.42 30.76 12.13
C GLN A 32 -4.67 29.87 11.88
N GLY A 33 -5.02 29.00 12.83
CA GLY A 33 -6.21 28.14 12.77
C GLY A 33 -5.95 26.67 12.43
N LEU A 34 -4.75 26.29 11.94
CA LEU A 34 -4.49 24.91 11.50
C LEU A 34 -4.55 23.84 12.60
N GLN A 35 -4.29 24.20 13.86
CA GLN A 35 -4.42 23.27 14.99
C GLN A 35 -5.81 22.62 15.05
N GLU A 36 -6.85 23.40 14.77
CA GLU A 36 -8.26 22.98 14.78
C GLU A 36 -8.82 22.70 13.38
N ALA A 37 -7.99 22.80 12.33
CA ALA A 37 -8.43 22.60 10.96
C ALA A 37 -8.95 21.17 10.74
N LYS A 38 -9.98 21.06 9.91
CA LYS A 38 -10.49 19.76 9.44
C LYS A 38 -9.53 19.19 8.40
N ILE A 39 -9.41 17.86 8.35
CA ILE A 39 -8.66 17.18 7.30
C ILE A 39 -9.66 16.66 6.27
N LEU A 40 -9.52 17.09 5.02
CA LEU A 40 -10.33 16.65 3.89
C LEU A 40 -9.51 15.71 3.00
N PHE A 41 -10.01 14.50 2.81
CA PHE A 41 -9.38 13.49 1.95
C PHE A 41 -10.02 13.51 0.56
N CYS A 42 -9.21 13.68 -0.48
CA CYS A 42 -9.66 13.75 -1.87
C CYS A 42 -9.04 12.64 -2.73
N PRO A 43 -9.70 12.15 -3.79
CA PRO A 43 -9.07 11.24 -4.74
C PRO A 43 -7.77 11.84 -5.29
N ALA A 44 -6.74 11.01 -5.49
CA ALA A 44 -5.42 11.49 -5.89
C ALA A 44 -5.50 12.25 -7.23
N GLY A 45 -4.81 13.39 -7.29
CA GLY A 45 -4.80 14.28 -8.46
C GLY A 45 -6.07 15.11 -8.65
N ARG A 46 -7.02 15.09 -7.71
CA ARG A 46 -8.22 15.93 -7.75
C ARG A 46 -8.29 16.81 -6.51
N LEU A 47 -8.28 18.12 -6.74
CA LEU A 47 -8.50 19.11 -5.68
C LEU A 47 -9.99 19.53 -5.63
N PRO A 48 -10.49 19.97 -4.46
CA PRO A 48 -11.86 20.43 -4.29
C PRO A 48 -12.25 21.50 -5.31
N GLY A 49 -13.39 21.31 -5.97
CA GLY A 49 -13.93 22.26 -6.94
C GLY A 49 -13.08 22.44 -8.20
N GLY A 50 -12.10 21.57 -8.46
CA GLY A 50 -11.16 21.73 -9.59
C GLY A 50 -10.20 22.90 -9.44
N LYS A 51 -10.09 23.47 -8.24
CA LYS A 51 -9.21 24.60 -7.93
C LYS A 51 -7.75 24.19 -7.92
N THR A 52 -6.88 25.16 -8.15
CA THR A 52 -5.43 25.04 -7.96
C THR A 52 -5.08 25.14 -6.46
N PRO A 53 -3.89 24.65 -6.05
CA PRO A 53 -3.41 24.83 -4.69
C PRO A 53 -3.41 26.30 -4.21
N ASP A 54 -3.03 27.24 -5.08
CA ASP A 54 -2.94 28.67 -4.74
C ASP A 54 -4.33 29.29 -4.51
N GLU A 55 -5.33 28.90 -5.30
CA GLU A 55 -6.72 29.32 -5.12
C GLU A 55 -7.31 28.78 -3.81
N LEU A 56 -7.00 27.52 -3.44
CA LEU A 56 -7.39 26.95 -2.16
C LEU A 56 -6.70 27.67 -0.99
N GLU A 57 -5.40 27.96 -1.11
CA GLU A 57 -4.64 28.63 -0.06
C GLU A 57 -5.21 30.03 0.21
N ALA A 58 -5.62 30.76 -0.85
CA ALA A 58 -6.31 32.05 -0.74
C ALA A 58 -7.68 31.98 -0.02
N GLU A 59 -8.26 30.79 0.10
CA GLU A 59 -9.50 30.52 0.82
C GLU A 59 -9.28 29.99 2.25
N GLY A 60 -8.02 29.88 2.70
CA GLY A 60 -7.70 29.29 4.00
C GLY A 60 -7.70 27.75 3.99
N ILE A 61 -7.49 27.15 2.82
CA ILE A 61 -7.42 25.70 2.62
C ILE A 61 -6.02 25.32 2.13
N LEU A 62 -5.29 24.51 2.89
CA LEU A 62 -3.92 24.13 2.55
C LEU A 62 -3.86 22.72 1.97
N ALA A 63 -3.44 22.58 0.70
CA ALA A 63 -3.23 21.28 0.06
C ALA A 63 -1.81 20.76 0.36
N VAL A 64 -1.71 19.52 0.86
CA VAL A 64 -0.45 18.83 1.16
C VAL A 64 -0.42 17.44 0.57
N ASP A 65 0.72 17.08 -0.01
CA ASP A 65 0.94 15.79 -0.69
C ASP A 65 -0.13 15.49 -1.77
N ILE A 66 -0.70 16.54 -2.36
CA ILE A 66 -1.70 16.45 -3.42
C ILE A 66 -1.75 17.76 -4.25
N GLY A 67 -2.04 17.61 -5.54
CA GLY A 67 -2.42 18.73 -6.42
C GLY A 67 -1.28 19.53 -7.04
N GLY A 68 -0.02 19.13 -6.82
CA GLY A 68 1.18 19.72 -7.42
C GLY A 68 1.64 21.05 -6.81
N GLY A 69 1.05 21.45 -5.68
CA GLY A 69 1.35 22.72 -4.99
C GLY A 69 2.73 22.79 -4.36
N ARG A 70 3.02 23.88 -3.64
CA ARG A 70 4.34 24.09 -3.01
C ARG A 70 4.65 23.09 -1.87
N LEU A 71 3.64 22.47 -1.28
CA LEU A 71 3.75 21.44 -0.22
C LEU A 71 3.43 20.03 -0.75
N ASP A 72 3.74 19.79 -2.03
CA ASP A 72 3.54 18.52 -2.71
C ASP A 72 4.74 18.21 -3.60
N THR A 73 5.20 16.96 -3.62
CA THR A 73 6.31 16.50 -4.46
C THR A 73 5.86 16.10 -5.86
N HIS A 74 4.56 15.91 -6.08
CA HIS A 74 4.04 15.59 -7.41
C HIS A 74 4.24 16.77 -8.40
N PRO A 75 4.43 16.47 -9.70
CA PRO A 75 4.65 17.48 -10.71
C PRO A 75 3.43 18.39 -10.91
N SER A 76 3.66 19.70 -11.04
CA SER A 76 2.67 20.67 -11.53
C SER A 76 2.77 20.73 -13.06
N GLY A 77 1.98 19.94 -13.77
CA GLY A 77 2.07 19.83 -15.24
C GLY A 77 3.29 19.02 -15.68
N HIS A 78 4.14 19.59 -16.55
CA HIS A 78 5.27 18.86 -17.18
C HIS A 78 6.63 19.04 -16.49
N SER A 79 6.74 19.91 -15.49
CA SER A 79 8.00 20.18 -14.79
C SER A 79 7.89 19.86 -13.30
N ILE A 80 8.95 19.26 -12.75
CA ILE A 80 9.14 19.03 -11.32
C ILE A 80 10.48 19.65 -10.93
N SER A 81 10.52 20.43 -9.85
CA SER A 81 11.78 21.00 -9.37
C SER A 81 12.70 19.89 -8.86
N GLU A 82 14.03 20.09 -8.93
CA GLU A 82 14.99 19.11 -8.39
C GLU A 82 14.77 18.84 -6.90
N GLU A 83 14.35 19.86 -6.15
CA GLU A 83 14.02 19.71 -4.72
C GLU A 83 12.89 18.68 -4.50
N LYS A 84 11.78 18.79 -5.26
CA LYS A 84 10.65 17.85 -5.20
C LYS A 84 11.01 16.42 -5.60
N LYS A 85 12.15 16.19 -6.27
CA LYS A 85 12.63 14.83 -6.60
C LYS A 85 13.38 14.16 -5.46
N THR A 86 13.83 14.92 -4.47
CA THR A 86 14.76 14.44 -3.42
C THR A 86 14.15 14.46 -2.03
N LEU A 87 13.17 15.34 -1.81
CA LEU A 87 12.42 15.50 -0.58
C LEU A 87 11.05 14.80 -0.68
N SER A 88 10.45 14.50 0.48
CA SER A 88 9.02 14.18 0.59
C SER A 88 8.20 15.44 0.87
N ALA A 89 6.88 15.36 0.77
CA ALA A 89 5.98 16.45 1.12
C ALA A 89 6.12 16.84 2.60
N ALA A 90 6.32 15.87 3.50
CA ALA A 90 6.54 16.14 4.92
C ALA A 90 7.84 16.93 5.16
N ASN A 91 8.90 16.68 4.38
CA ASN A 91 10.10 17.52 4.44
C ASN A 91 9.82 18.96 3.98
N LEU A 92 9.02 19.14 2.91
CA LEU A 92 8.63 20.47 2.42
C LEU A 92 7.82 21.22 3.49
N VAL A 93 6.88 20.55 4.15
CA VAL A 93 6.11 21.10 5.28
C VAL A 93 7.03 21.46 6.44
N ALA A 94 7.93 20.56 6.86
CA ALA A 94 8.84 20.82 7.98
C ALA A 94 9.76 22.02 7.71
N LYS A 95 10.26 22.16 6.48
CA LYS A 95 11.08 23.30 6.05
C LYS A 95 10.29 24.60 6.03
N ASP A 96 9.06 24.57 5.51
CA ASP A 96 8.17 25.72 5.46
C ASP A 96 7.76 26.21 6.85
N LEU A 97 7.56 25.28 7.79
CA LEU A 97 7.29 25.57 9.20
C LEU A 97 8.53 25.97 10.02
N GLY A 98 9.74 25.77 9.49
CA GLY A 98 11.00 26.06 10.20
C GLY A 98 11.37 25.02 11.27
N VAL A 99 10.81 23.80 11.20
CA VAL A 99 11.03 22.71 12.18
C VAL A 99 11.86 21.55 11.63
N HIS A 100 12.40 21.68 10.42
CA HIS A 100 13.20 20.63 9.78
C HIS A 100 14.50 20.24 10.50
N ASP A 101 15.05 21.14 11.34
CA ASP A 101 16.27 20.92 12.12
C ASP A 101 15.98 20.44 13.56
N GLU A 102 14.71 20.17 13.90
CA GLU A 102 14.34 19.63 15.21
C GLU A 102 14.91 18.20 15.36
N GLU A 103 15.81 18.00 16.31
CA GLU A 103 16.51 16.71 16.54
C GLU A 103 15.54 15.52 16.64
N ARG A 104 14.41 15.71 17.34
CA ARG A 104 13.37 14.69 17.51
C ARG A 104 12.62 14.32 16.23
N LEU A 105 12.65 15.17 15.20
CA LEU A 105 12.01 14.93 13.91
C LEU A 105 12.97 14.40 12.85
N GLU A 106 14.28 14.60 13.00
CA GLU A 106 15.29 14.31 11.98
C GLU A 106 15.15 12.88 11.41
N SER A 107 15.14 11.88 12.30
CA SER A 107 15.07 10.47 11.89
C SER A 107 13.72 10.08 11.27
N LEU A 108 12.61 10.67 11.73
CA LEU A 108 11.28 10.42 11.19
C LEU A 108 11.10 11.07 9.80
N LEU A 109 11.57 12.30 9.64
CA LEU A 109 11.57 13.03 8.38
C LEU A 109 12.47 12.35 7.33
N GLU A 110 13.65 11.87 7.73
CA GLU A 110 14.53 11.12 6.83
C GLU A 110 13.93 9.76 6.44
N PHE A 111 13.24 9.09 7.38
CA PHE A 111 12.51 7.86 7.08
C PHE A 111 11.38 8.10 6.06
N ALA A 112 10.56 9.14 6.27
CA ALA A 112 9.51 9.53 5.33
C ALA A 112 10.09 9.86 3.94
N ARG A 113 11.19 10.61 3.89
CA ARG A 113 11.91 10.94 2.66
C ARG A 113 12.35 9.71 1.88
N ILE A 114 13.02 8.77 2.54
CA ILE A 114 13.51 7.53 1.91
C ILE A 114 12.33 6.66 1.45
N HIS A 115 11.27 6.60 2.25
CA HIS A 115 10.09 5.82 1.94
C HIS A 115 9.37 6.34 0.70
N ASP A 116 9.13 7.64 0.62
CA ASP A 116 8.44 8.26 -0.50
C ASP A 116 9.31 8.28 -1.77
N SER A 117 10.51 8.88 -1.69
CA SER A 117 11.35 9.11 -2.88
C SER A 117 11.97 7.83 -3.45
N LEU A 118 12.34 6.86 -2.61
CA LEU A 118 13.04 5.63 -3.03
C LEU A 118 12.17 4.38 -2.97
N GLY A 119 10.96 4.46 -2.40
CA GLY A 119 10.09 3.30 -2.19
C GLY A 119 10.70 2.26 -1.25
N LYS A 120 11.60 2.68 -0.34
CA LYS A 120 12.28 1.81 0.61
C LYS A 120 11.63 1.95 1.98
N SER A 121 11.19 0.84 2.56
CA SER A 121 10.72 0.79 3.96
C SER A 121 11.93 0.80 4.90
N LEU A 122 12.18 -0.28 5.65
CA LEU A 122 13.37 -0.42 6.47
C LEU A 122 14.61 -0.83 5.65
N ARG A 123 15.80 -0.55 6.18
CA ARG A 123 17.06 -1.08 5.65
C ARG A 123 17.31 -2.53 6.09
N SER A 124 16.58 -3.00 7.10
CA SER A 124 16.60 -4.40 7.50
C SER A 124 16.31 -5.35 6.33
N ARG A 125 16.97 -6.51 6.33
CA ARG A 125 16.71 -7.60 5.38
C ARG A 125 15.76 -8.67 5.92
N ASN A 126 15.45 -8.65 7.21
CA ASN A 126 14.54 -9.61 7.82
C ASN A 126 13.09 -9.21 7.50
N PRO A 127 12.28 -10.06 6.85
CA PRO A 127 10.89 -9.73 6.50
C PRO A 127 9.99 -9.47 7.72
N ILE A 128 10.29 -10.08 8.88
CA ILE A 128 9.54 -9.85 10.12
C ILE A 128 9.66 -8.38 10.56
N ASP A 129 10.84 -7.79 10.36
CA ASP A 129 11.09 -6.40 10.73
C ASP A 129 10.19 -5.45 9.94
N HIS A 130 10.01 -5.74 8.64
CA HIS A 130 9.12 -4.97 7.79
C HIS A 130 7.66 -5.12 8.19
N LEU A 131 7.24 -6.28 8.69
CA LEU A 131 5.87 -6.49 9.19
C LEU A 131 5.55 -5.52 10.33
N MET A 132 6.51 -5.30 11.24
CA MET A 132 6.36 -4.42 12.41
C MET A 132 6.66 -2.94 12.12
N ALA A 133 6.97 -2.60 10.87
CA ALA A 133 7.36 -1.26 10.46
C ALA A 133 6.15 -0.38 10.16
N LEU A 134 6.31 0.92 10.38
CA LEU A 134 5.31 1.95 10.16
C LEU A 134 4.53 1.82 8.82
N PRO A 135 5.16 1.57 7.65
CA PRO A 135 4.42 1.42 6.40
C PRO A 135 3.44 0.25 6.36
N ASN A 136 3.75 -0.87 7.03
CA ASN A 136 2.84 -2.00 7.11
C ASN A 136 1.81 -1.84 8.23
N LEU A 137 2.12 -1.09 9.30
CA LEU A 137 1.13 -0.63 10.27
C LEU A 137 0.05 0.23 9.59
N ILE A 138 0.43 1.17 8.71
CA ILE A 138 -0.51 2.02 7.94
C ILE A 138 -1.43 1.15 7.06
N ARG A 139 -0.86 0.12 6.41
CA ARG A 139 -1.65 -0.82 5.61
C ARG A 139 -2.59 -1.64 6.47
N GLY A 140 -2.13 -2.11 7.62
CA GLY A 140 -2.94 -2.82 8.61
C GLY A 140 -4.11 -1.96 9.10
N ALA A 141 -3.84 -0.71 9.44
CA ALA A 141 -4.87 0.28 9.81
C ALA A 141 -5.89 0.50 8.69
N SER A 142 -5.43 0.53 7.44
CA SER A 142 -6.33 0.66 6.28
C SER A 142 -7.26 -0.56 6.12
N PHE A 143 -6.81 -1.77 6.47
CA PHE A 143 -7.67 -2.95 6.49
C PHE A 143 -8.63 -2.94 7.69
N HIS A 144 -8.16 -2.44 8.84
CA HIS A 144 -8.95 -2.38 10.06
C HIS A 144 -10.06 -1.31 9.99
N PHE A 145 -9.73 -0.09 9.59
CA PHE A 145 -10.66 1.04 9.54
C PHE A 145 -11.37 1.24 8.19
N GLY A 146 -10.99 0.48 7.16
CA GLY A 146 -11.54 0.61 5.81
C GLY A 146 -11.31 2.00 5.23
N THR A 147 -12.38 2.71 4.89
CA THR A 147 -12.34 4.06 4.31
C THR A 147 -12.39 5.20 5.34
N SER A 148 -12.28 4.88 6.64
CA SER A 148 -12.27 5.90 7.70
C SER A 148 -10.90 6.57 7.82
N PHE A 149 -10.51 7.33 6.78
CA PHE A 149 -9.18 7.95 6.66
C PHE A 149 -8.85 8.91 7.81
N GLU A 150 -9.86 9.56 8.38
CA GLU A 150 -9.71 10.41 9.57
C GLU A 150 -9.30 9.61 10.80
N ASN A 151 -9.89 8.42 11.03
CA ASN A 151 -9.51 7.55 12.15
C ASN A 151 -8.08 7.03 11.98
N ILE A 152 -7.69 6.64 10.77
CA ILE A 152 -6.32 6.24 10.45
C ILE A 152 -5.37 7.40 10.77
N THR A 153 -5.62 8.58 10.21
CA THR A 153 -4.75 9.75 10.35
C THR A 153 -4.63 10.19 11.81
N THR A 154 -5.75 10.26 12.54
CA THR A 154 -5.79 10.67 13.95
C THR A 154 -5.01 9.70 14.84
N PHE A 155 -5.12 8.39 14.60
CA PHE A 155 -4.33 7.43 15.36
C PHE A 155 -2.83 7.53 15.03
N PHE A 156 -2.48 7.75 13.77
CA PHE A 156 -1.08 7.95 13.39
C PHE A 156 -0.48 9.24 13.96
N PHE A 157 -1.26 10.26 14.27
CA PHE A 157 -0.77 11.42 15.03
C PHE A 157 -0.27 11.01 16.42
N LYS A 158 -1.01 10.14 17.10
CA LYS A 158 -0.57 9.58 18.39
C LYS A 158 0.72 8.80 18.24
N ILE A 159 0.88 8.02 17.17
CA ILE A 159 2.13 7.30 16.89
C ILE A 159 3.29 8.28 16.65
N PHE A 160 3.11 9.33 15.85
CA PHE A 160 4.18 10.31 15.61
C PHE A 160 4.58 11.03 16.90
N GLU A 161 3.60 11.37 17.73
CA GLU A 161 3.84 11.96 19.03
C GLU A 161 4.56 10.98 19.97
N ALA A 162 4.17 9.69 19.99
CA ALA A 162 4.87 8.65 20.72
C ALA A 162 6.34 8.54 20.28
N ILE A 163 6.60 8.54 18.97
CA ILE A 163 7.97 8.51 18.41
C ILE A 163 8.79 9.70 18.92
N GLU A 164 8.22 10.90 18.94
CA GLU A 164 8.88 12.07 19.51
C GLU A 164 9.15 11.92 21.00
N HIS A 165 8.21 11.37 21.79
CA HIS A 165 8.36 11.22 23.24
C HIS A 165 9.28 10.06 23.64
N ALA A 166 9.56 9.12 22.74
CA ALA A 166 10.32 7.90 23.06
C ALA A 166 11.75 8.16 23.59
N HIS A 167 12.35 9.31 23.28
CA HIS A 167 13.67 9.68 23.80
C HIS A 167 13.66 9.97 25.32
N SER A 168 12.48 10.30 25.89
CA SER A 168 12.33 10.59 27.32
C SER A 168 12.21 9.33 28.18
N ALA A 169 11.82 8.20 27.59
CA ALA A 169 11.76 6.92 28.28
C ALA A 169 13.17 6.32 28.42
N THR A 170 13.53 5.85 29.62
CA THR A 170 14.83 5.18 29.80
C THR A 170 14.83 3.83 29.07
N ARG A 171 16.01 3.38 28.59
CA ARG A 171 16.12 2.09 27.88
C ARG A 171 15.88 0.89 28.79
N GLU A 172 16.16 1.01 30.08
CA GLU A 172 16.10 -0.11 31.04
C GLU A 172 14.68 -0.53 31.41
N ASP A 173 13.70 0.35 31.16
CA ASP A 173 12.29 0.19 31.52
C ASP A 173 11.56 -0.99 30.86
N PHE A 174 12.18 -1.65 29.88
CA PHE A 174 11.54 -2.66 29.02
C PHE A 174 12.26 -4.02 29.03
N PHE A 175 13.10 -4.33 30.02
CA PHE A 175 13.98 -5.51 29.97
C PHE A 175 14.07 -6.39 31.21
N ASP A 176 13.06 -6.44 32.06
CA ASP A 176 13.06 -7.40 33.14
C ASP A 176 12.82 -8.83 32.62
N ASN A 177 13.61 -9.78 33.13
CA ASN A 177 13.48 -11.19 32.81
C ASN A 177 12.42 -11.80 33.73
N ASP A 178 11.20 -11.29 33.67
CA ASP A 178 10.11 -11.87 34.42
C ASP A 178 9.96 -13.34 34.00
N SER A 179 9.98 -14.23 34.99
CA SER A 179 9.78 -15.66 34.78
C SER A 179 8.36 -15.98 34.31
N CYS A 180 7.42 -15.05 34.49
CA CYS A 180 6.01 -15.16 34.12
C CYS A 180 5.67 -14.15 33.02
N VAL A 181 5.07 -14.64 31.93
CA VAL A 181 4.61 -13.81 30.81
C VAL A 181 3.24 -13.22 31.08
N LEU A 182 2.34 -13.95 31.77
CA LEU A 182 0.99 -13.49 32.06
C LEU A 182 0.46 -14.08 33.36
N SER A 183 -0.20 -13.26 34.16
CA SER A 183 -0.86 -13.63 35.41
C SER A 183 -2.34 -13.27 35.33
N VAL A 184 -3.24 -14.24 35.51
CA VAL A 184 -4.71 -14.04 35.45
C VAL A 184 -5.40 -14.66 36.65
N HIS A 185 -6.23 -13.89 37.35
CA HIS A 185 -7.10 -14.38 38.41
C HIS A 185 -8.54 -13.99 38.08
N GLU A 186 -9.43 -14.98 38.02
CA GLU A 186 -10.80 -14.81 37.53
C GLU A 186 -10.79 -14.18 36.11
N ASN A 187 -11.35 -12.98 35.98
CA ASN A 187 -11.38 -12.20 34.73
C ASN A 187 -10.47 -10.97 34.80
N THR A 188 -9.44 -10.99 35.65
CA THR A 188 -8.49 -9.87 35.81
C THR A 188 -7.08 -10.32 35.42
N ILE A 189 -6.49 -9.63 34.45
CA ILE A 189 -5.10 -9.77 34.04
C ILE A 189 -4.25 -8.81 34.87
N PHE A 190 -3.24 -9.33 35.55
CA PHE A 190 -2.29 -8.54 36.33
C PHE A 190 -1.10 -8.19 35.46
N LEU A 191 -0.86 -6.89 35.28
CA LEU A 191 0.22 -6.36 34.46
C LEU A 191 1.16 -5.49 35.28
N PRO A 192 2.48 -5.61 35.10
CA PRO A 192 3.40 -4.64 35.66
C PRO A 192 3.17 -3.27 35.01
N LYS A 193 3.51 -2.19 35.72
CA LYS A 193 3.32 -0.82 35.22
C LYS A 193 4.05 -0.54 33.89
N LYS A 194 5.13 -1.27 33.62
CA LYS A 194 5.88 -1.22 32.36
C LYS A 194 6.02 -2.64 31.80
N ALA A 195 4.93 -3.14 31.24
CA ALA A 195 4.90 -4.49 30.68
C ALA A 195 5.74 -4.62 29.41
N HIS A 196 6.53 -5.70 29.33
CA HIS A 196 7.30 -6.06 28.15
C HIS A 196 6.40 -6.43 26.98
N LEU A 197 6.92 -6.33 25.76
CA LEU A 197 6.15 -6.70 24.57
C LEU A 197 5.65 -8.15 24.62
N ARG A 198 6.41 -9.09 25.23
CA ARG A 198 5.95 -10.48 25.43
C ARG A 198 4.68 -10.51 26.29
N THR A 199 4.68 -9.85 27.44
CA THR A 199 3.54 -9.73 28.36
C THR A 199 2.36 -9.01 27.69
N LEU A 200 2.61 -7.88 27.02
CA LEU A 200 1.59 -7.13 26.28
C LEU A 200 0.96 -7.98 25.18
N PHE A 201 1.76 -8.73 24.43
CA PHE A 201 1.27 -9.61 23.38
C PHE A 201 0.45 -10.78 23.94
N ALA A 202 0.90 -11.42 25.03
CA ALA A 202 0.11 -12.45 25.71
C ALA A 202 -1.24 -11.91 26.19
N CYS A 203 -1.22 -10.73 26.81
CA CYS A 203 -2.43 -10.03 27.26
C CYS A 203 -3.37 -9.69 26.09
N TYR A 204 -2.81 -9.27 24.96
CA TYR A 204 -3.54 -9.02 23.72
C TYR A 204 -4.22 -10.30 23.21
N LEU A 205 -3.53 -11.43 23.21
CA LEU A 205 -4.12 -12.71 22.80
C LEU A 205 -5.32 -13.08 23.68
N PHE A 206 -5.21 -12.89 25.00
CA PHE A 206 -6.32 -13.10 25.93
C PHE A 206 -7.50 -12.17 25.65
N LYS A 207 -7.27 -10.86 25.47
CA LYS A 207 -8.36 -9.90 25.22
C LYS A 207 -9.04 -10.13 23.87
N ARG A 208 -8.26 -10.46 22.83
CA ARG A 208 -8.79 -10.60 21.46
C ARG A 208 -9.39 -11.97 21.17
N TYR A 209 -8.84 -13.04 21.75
CA TYR A 209 -9.20 -14.42 21.41
C TYR A 209 -9.63 -15.27 22.61
N GLY A 210 -9.55 -14.74 23.83
CA GLY A 210 -10.09 -15.43 25.00
C GLY A 210 -11.61 -15.53 24.96
N GLU A 211 -12.15 -16.53 25.64
CA GLU A 211 -13.60 -16.78 25.72
C GLU A 211 -14.34 -15.77 26.62
N LYS A 212 -13.60 -14.97 27.40
CA LYS A 212 -14.14 -14.06 28.41
C LYS A 212 -13.66 -12.63 28.17
N GLU A 213 -14.44 -11.68 28.65
CA GLU A 213 -13.97 -10.30 28.80
C GLU A 213 -13.03 -10.22 30.01
N TYR A 214 -11.86 -9.62 29.80
CA TYR A 214 -10.83 -9.45 30.82
C TYR A 214 -10.61 -7.97 31.14
N ASN A 215 -10.52 -7.67 32.43
CA ASN A 215 -10.06 -6.38 32.95
C ASN A 215 -8.56 -6.42 33.25
N TYR A 216 -7.93 -5.26 33.38
CA TYR A 216 -6.53 -5.17 33.81
C TYR A 216 -6.43 -4.63 35.23
N SER A 217 -5.47 -5.16 35.99
CA SER A 217 -5.01 -4.59 37.26
C SER A 217 -3.50 -4.40 37.21
N PHE A 218 -3.03 -3.29 37.78
CA PHE A 218 -1.60 -3.00 37.95
C PHE A 218 -1.12 -3.29 39.38
N ASP A 219 -1.97 -3.98 40.17
CA ASP A 219 -1.63 -4.47 41.49
C ASP A 219 -0.83 -5.77 41.40
N LYS A 220 -0.32 -6.25 42.55
CA LYS A 220 0.34 -7.55 42.61
C LYS A 220 -0.67 -8.68 42.36
N PRO A 221 -0.27 -9.77 41.68
CA PRO A 221 -1.09 -10.97 41.55
C PRO A 221 -1.58 -11.49 42.90
N LYS A 222 -2.81 -11.98 42.96
CA LYS A 222 -3.42 -12.58 44.16
C LYS A 222 -3.03 -14.05 44.31
N ASP A 223 -3.22 -14.62 45.51
CA ASP A 223 -3.08 -16.06 45.71
C ASP A 223 -4.07 -16.83 44.81
N GLY A 224 -3.62 -17.94 44.24
CA GLY A 224 -4.42 -18.71 43.27
C GLY A 224 -4.52 -18.09 41.88
N THR A 225 -3.70 -17.09 41.55
CA THR A 225 -3.55 -16.59 40.18
C THR A 225 -3.00 -17.69 39.26
N GLN A 226 -3.63 -17.89 38.11
CA GLN A 226 -3.10 -18.75 37.06
C GLN A 226 -1.99 -18.01 36.32
N GLN A 227 -0.86 -18.68 36.13
CA GLN A 227 0.33 -18.11 35.52
C GLN A 227 0.72 -18.87 34.25
N TRP A 228 1.12 -18.11 33.24
CA TRP A 228 1.74 -18.60 32.02
C TRP A 228 3.15 -18.06 31.95
N HIS A 229 4.10 -18.92 31.62
CA HIS A 229 5.53 -18.61 31.57
C HIS A 229 6.03 -18.45 30.13
N THR A 230 5.25 -18.88 29.14
CA THR A 230 5.60 -18.76 27.72
C THR A 230 4.43 -18.31 26.85
N ILE A 231 4.72 -17.73 25.68
CA ILE A 231 3.67 -17.40 24.69
C ILE A 231 3.03 -18.68 24.13
N ALA A 232 3.79 -19.78 24.04
CA ALA A 232 3.28 -21.07 23.58
C ALA A 232 2.15 -21.61 24.49
N GLU A 233 2.28 -21.48 25.81
CA GLU A 233 1.23 -21.86 26.75
C GLU A 233 -0.02 -20.99 26.58
N VAL A 234 0.15 -19.69 26.34
CA VAL A 234 -0.95 -18.74 26.07
C VAL A 234 -1.67 -19.09 24.77
N ILE A 235 -0.93 -19.35 23.69
CA ILE A 235 -1.48 -19.80 22.40
C ILE A 235 -2.29 -21.09 22.58
N SER A 236 -1.77 -22.03 23.36
CA SER A 236 -2.44 -23.30 23.62
C SER A 236 -3.76 -23.09 24.35
N TYR A 237 -3.75 -22.24 25.38
CA TYR A 237 -4.95 -21.87 26.14
C TYR A 237 -6.01 -21.20 25.26
N CYS A 238 -5.62 -20.25 24.40
CA CYS A 238 -6.53 -19.57 23.48
C CYS A 238 -6.88 -20.38 22.21
N GLN A 239 -6.39 -21.62 22.08
CA GLN A 239 -6.63 -22.51 20.92
C GLN A 239 -6.19 -21.89 19.57
N LEU A 240 -5.05 -21.19 19.55
CA LEU A 240 -4.57 -20.43 18.38
C LEU A 240 -3.50 -21.16 17.54
N GLN A 241 -3.28 -22.45 17.74
CA GLN A 241 -2.19 -23.21 17.12
C GLN A 241 -2.27 -23.22 15.58
N GLU A 242 -3.48 -23.19 15.01
CA GLU A 242 -3.70 -23.24 13.56
C GLU A 242 -3.74 -21.85 12.90
N LYS A 243 -3.68 -20.76 13.68
CA LYS A 243 -3.83 -19.40 13.18
C LYS A 243 -2.53 -18.89 12.56
N GLN A 244 -2.33 -19.22 11.28
CA GLN A 244 -1.10 -18.92 10.53
C GLN A 244 -0.71 -17.43 10.53
N SER A 245 -1.69 -16.52 10.57
CA SER A 245 -1.46 -15.06 10.60
C SER A 245 -0.73 -14.59 11.86
N LEU A 246 -0.72 -15.38 12.94
CA LEU A 246 0.04 -15.05 14.14
C LEU A 246 1.49 -15.54 14.09
N GLY A 247 1.83 -16.47 13.19
CA GLY A 247 3.14 -17.16 13.20
C GLY A 247 4.32 -16.21 13.19
N LYS A 248 4.37 -15.26 12.23
CA LYS A 248 5.46 -14.26 12.16
C LYS A 248 5.49 -13.31 13.37
N ILE A 249 4.34 -13.03 13.96
CA ILE A 249 4.22 -12.14 15.13
C ILE A 249 4.76 -12.86 16.37
N ILE A 250 4.42 -14.13 16.54
CA ILE A 250 4.96 -14.98 17.61
C ILE A 250 6.48 -15.10 17.46
N ASP A 251 6.96 -15.41 16.25
CA ASP A 251 8.39 -15.48 15.96
C ASP A 251 9.10 -14.17 16.30
N PHE A 252 8.50 -13.02 15.96
CA PHE A 252 9.03 -11.71 16.34
C PHE A 252 9.13 -11.57 17.85
N VAL A 253 8.02 -11.80 18.56
CA VAL A 253 7.91 -11.58 20.01
C VAL A 253 8.87 -12.48 20.80
N GLU A 254 9.03 -13.73 20.39
CA GLU A 254 9.97 -14.67 21.03
C GLU A 254 11.45 -14.40 20.69
N GLN A 255 11.73 -13.75 19.56
CA GLN A 255 13.11 -13.42 19.16
C GLN A 255 13.61 -12.09 19.72
N ILE A 256 12.74 -11.25 20.30
CA ILE A 256 13.14 -10.00 20.95
C ILE A 256 14.05 -10.35 22.14
N LYS A 257 15.31 -9.92 22.04
CA LYS A 257 16.26 -10.08 23.14
C LYS A 257 16.26 -8.83 24.01
N PRO A 258 16.44 -8.95 25.34
CA PRO A 258 16.48 -7.83 26.27
C PRO A 258 17.55 -6.75 26.00
N GLN A 259 18.46 -6.97 25.04
CA GLN A 259 19.49 -5.98 24.68
C GLN A 259 19.56 -5.74 23.17
N ARG A 260 18.70 -6.40 22.39
CA ARG A 260 18.55 -6.14 20.95
C ARG A 260 17.11 -5.69 20.76
N PHE A 261 16.90 -4.39 20.94
CA PHE A 261 15.69 -3.62 20.65
C PHE A 261 15.07 -3.85 19.26
N LEU A 262 15.72 -4.66 18.43
CA LEU A 262 15.88 -4.29 17.05
C LEU A 262 15.70 -5.51 16.16
N LEU A 263 14.79 -5.31 15.23
CA LEU A 263 15.05 -5.41 13.80
C LEU A 263 16.55 -5.59 13.54
N SER A 264 16.97 -6.50 12.67
CA SER A 264 18.38 -6.73 12.32
C SER A 264 19.13 -5.53 11.67
N SER A 265 18.66 -4.30 11.90
CA SER A 265 19.17 -3.01 11.45
C SER A 265 19.99 -2.28 12.51
N LYS A 266 21.02 -1.56 12.07
CA LYS A 266 21.86 -0.68 12.90
C LYS A 266 21.60 0.81 12.62
N PHE A 267 20.58 1.12 11.83
CA PHE A 267 20.34 2.48 11.35
C PHE A 267 19.37 3.22 12.29
N PRO A 268 19.73 4.42 12.80
CA PRO A 268 18.89 5.18 13.75
C PRO A 268 17.45 5.41 13.29
N MET A 269 17.24 5.65 11.99
CA MET A 269 15.89 5.82 11.40
C MET A 269 15.02 4.56 11.56
N ASP A 270 15.60 3.36 11.39
CA ASP A 270 14.85 2.10 11.53
C ASP A 270 14.46 1.87 13.00
N GLU A 271 15.32 2.27 13.95
CA GLU A 271 15.02 2.23 15.40
C GLU A 271 13.89 3.21 15.74
N THR A 272 13.96 4.43 15.22
CA THR A 272 12.99 5.51 15.48
C THR A 272 11.56 5.09 15.13
N VAL A 273 11.37 4.40 14.02
CA VAL A 273 10.03 3.97 13.54
C VAL A 273 9.69 2.51 13.87
N SER A 274 10.48 1.87 14.76
CA SER A 274 10.23 0.51 15.20
C SER A 274 9.04 0.43 16.16
N LEU A 275 8.34 -0.71 16.15
CA LEU A 275 7.25 -0.99 17.10
C LEU A 275 7.67 -0.76 18.57
N ILE A 276 8.89 -1.16 18.94
CA ILE A 276 9.38 -1.00 20.30
C ILE A 276 9.55 0.47 20.67
N ASN A 277 10.08 1.29 19.76
CA ASN A 277 10.23 2.72 20.01
C ASN A 277 8.86 3.42 20.12
N ILE A 278 7.88 3.02 19.31
CA ILE A 278 6.49 3.52 19.41
C ILE A 278 5.89 3.16 20.77
N ILE A 279 6.01 1.90 21.21
CA ILE A 279 5.51 1.45 22.52
C ILE A 279 6.15 2.24 23.66
N ARG A 280 7.47 2.47 23.62
CA ARG A 280 8.18 3.31 24.60
C ARG A 280 7.60 4.72 24.65
N GLY A 281 7.32 5.28 23.48
CA GLY A 281 6.64 6.56 23.33
C GLY A 281 5.29 6.61 24.04
N PHE A 282 4.43 5.61 23.81
CA PHE A 282 3.13 5.55 24.47
C PHE A 282 3.24 5.47 25.99
N TYR A 283 4.18 4.68 26.53
CA TYR A 283 4.42 4.67 27.98
C TYR A 283 4.91 6.01 28.52
N ALA A 284 5.71 6.76 27.75
CA ALA A 284 6.15 8.10 28.14
C ALA A 284 5.00 9.12 28.10
N GLN A 285 4.06 8.99 27.17
CA GLN A 285 2.90 9.88 27.05
C GLN A 285 1.81 9.59 28.08
N HIS A 286 1.61 8.32 28.42
CA HIS A 286 0.50 7.84 29.24
C HIS A 286 0.97 7.28 30.59
N SER A 287 1.98 7.89 31.22
CA SER A 287 2.50 7.44 32.52
C SER A 287 1.43 7.39 33.61
N ASP A 288 0.39 8.23 33.48
CA ASP A 288 -0.71 8.37 34.44
C ASP A 288 -1.96 7.57 34.06
N ASP A 289 -2.04 7.05 32.82
CA ASP A 289 -3.16 6.25 32.32
C ASP A 289 -2.66 5.04 31.52
N LEU A 290 -2.20 4.03 32.26
CA LEU A 290 -1.68 2.79 31.68
C LEU A 290 -2.75 1.99 30.92
N ALA A 291 -4.04 2.17 31.23
CA ALA A 291 -5.11 1.50 30.51
C ALA A 291 -5.21 2.05 29.08
N GLN A 292 -5.19 3.38 28.93
CA GLN A 292 -5.13 4.02 27.62
C GLN A 292 -3.88 3.59 26.84
N CYS A 293 -2.71 3.55 27.48
CA CYS A 293 -1.47 3.08 26.88
C CYS A 293 -1.63 1.67 26.27
N ILE A 294 -2.20 0.73 27.04
CA ILE A 294 -2.41 -0.65 26.59
C ILE A 294 -3.38 -0.72 25.43
N ASP A 295 -4.48 0.03 25.46
CA ASP A 295 -5.46 0.03 24.38
C ASP A 295 -4.86 0.56 23.07
N GLU A 296 -4.00 1.58 23.12
CA GLU A 296 -3.29 2.09 21.94
C GLU A 296 -2.27 1.08 21.40
N ILE A 297 -1.56 0.37 22.28
CA ILE A 297 -0.65 -0.72 21.89
C ILE A 297 -1.43 -1.89 21.26
N PHE A 298 -2.59 -2.23 21.81
CA PHE A 298 -3.41 -3.33 21.29
C PHE A 298 -3.96 -2.99 19.91
N LEU A 299 -4.31 -1.73 19.68
CA LEU A 299 -4.71 -1.25 18.36
C LEU A 299 -3.55 -1.34 17.34
N LEU A 300 -2.29 -1.12 17.74
CA LEU A 300 -1.13 -1.42 16.87
C LEU A 300 -1.04 -2.91 16.52
N LEU A 301 -1.24 -3.79 17.51
CA LEU A 301 -1.21 -5.24 17.30
C LEU A 301 -2.36 -5.69 16.40
N ASP A 302 -3.53 -5.07 16.50
CA ASP A 302 -4.66 -5.30 15.60
C ASP A 302 -4.28 -5.00 14.14
N TYR A 303 -3.52 -3.93 13.88
CA TYR A 303 -3.09 -3.59 12.53
C TYR A 303 -2.10 -4.61 11.97
N ILE A 304 -1.16 -5.07 12.81
CA ILE A 304 -0.20 -6.11 12.42
C ILE A 304 -0.94 -7.39 12.07
N VAL A 305 -1.89 -7.82 12.91
CA VAL A 305 -2.72 -9.00 12.67
C VAL A 305 -3.56 -8.84 11.41
N ALA A 306 -4.25 -7.70 11.21
CA ALA A 306 -5.05 -7.44 10.02
C ALA A 306 -4.20 -7.47 8.74
N HIS A 307 -2.96 -6.97 8.79
CA HIS A 307 -2.02 -7.05 7.67
C HIS A 307 -1.68 -8.49 7.29
N GLU A 308 -1.34 -9.34 8.28
CA GLU A 308 -1.01 -10.75 8.04
C GLU A 308 -2.25 -11.55 7.61
N GLU A 309 -3.41 -11.34 8.24
CA GLU A 309 -4.67 -11.98 7.83
C GLU A 309 -4.99 -11.67 6.36
N ASN A 310 -4.87 -10.40 5.95
CA ASN A 310 -5.05 -10.02 4.55
C ASN A 310 -4.05 -10.74 3.61
N TRP A 311 -2.81 -10.97 4.04
CA TRP A 311 -1.82 -11.73 3.26
C TRP A 311 -2.22 -13.21 3.10
N TYR A 312 -2.63 -13.88 4.17
CA TYR A 312 -3.07 -15.29 4.10
C TYR A 312 -4.37 -15.46 3.31
N ASN A 313 -5.33 -14.54 3.48
CA ASN A 313 -6.55 -14.52 2.67
C ASN A 313 -6.22 -14.33 1.17
N ALA A 314 -5.25 -13.47 0.85
CA ALA A 314 -4.78 -13.31 -0.53
C ALA A 314 -4.11 -14.58 -1.07
N ILE A 315 -3.39 -15.35 -0.24
CA ILE A 315 -2.82 -16.64 -0.67
C ILE A 315 -3.93 -17.61 -1.02
N ALA A 316 -4.93 -17.75 -0.15
CA ALA A 316 -6.06 -18.66 -0.37
C ALA A 316 -6.83 -18.27 -1.65
N GLU A 317 -7.23 -17.00 -1.77
CA GLU A 317 -7.96 -16.52 -2.95
C GLU A 317 -7.12 -16.66 -4.23
N TYR A 318 -5.82 -16.39 -4.17
CA TYR A 318 -4.91 -16.57 -5.30
C TYR A 318 -4.82 -18.03 -5.75
N GLN A 319 -4.71 -18.98 -4.81
CA GLN A 319 -4.63 -20.40 -5.11
C GLN A 319 -5.90 -20.91 -5.78
N GLU A 320 -7.05 -20.41 -5.35
CA GLU A 320 -8.35 -20.75 -5.92
C GLU A 320 -8.55 -20.18 -7.33
N LYS A 321 -8.23 -18.89 -7.53
CA LYS A 321 -8.70 -18.15 -8.71
C LYS A 321 -7.66 -17.93 -9.82
N ARG A 322 -6.38 -18.24 -9.59
CA ARG A 322 -5.32 -17.94 -10.59
C ARG A 322 -5.46 -18.75 -11.88
N GLN A 323 -5.13 -18.12 -12.99
CA GLN A 323 -4.89 -18.76 -14.28
C GLN A 323 -3.43 -18.56 -14.66
N LEU A 324 -2.71 -19.66 -14.90
CA LEU A 324 -1.29 -19.65 -15.23
C LEU A 324 -1.08 -19.98 -16.71
N PHE A 325 -0.34 -19.11 -17.40
CA PHE A 325 0.05 -19.29 -18.79
C PHE A 325 1.58 -19.30 -18.91
N THR A 326 2.12 -20.23 -19.70
CA THR A 326 3.55 -20.28 -20.03
C THR A 326 3.73 -19.89 -21.49
N LEU A 327 4.30 -18.71 -21.75
CA LEU A 327 4.49 -18.17 -23.09
C LEU A 327 5.98 -17.89 -23.33
N ARG A 328 6.60 -18.63 -24.27
CA ARG A 328 8.04 -18.49 -24.58
C ARG A 328 8.92 -18.53 -23.33
N ASP A 329 8.66 -19.54 -22.50
CA ASP A 329 9.24 -19.77 -21.17
C ASP A 329 8.92 -18.73 -20.09
N ALA A 330 8.20 -17.65 -20.40
CA ALA A 330 7.74 -16.68 -19.40
C ALA A 330 6.42 -17.11 -18.76
N LYS A 331 6.29 -16.89 -17.45
CA LYS A 331 5.08 -17.14 -16.68
C LYS A 331 4.20 -15.90 -16.62
N VAL A 332 3.00 -16.00 -17.16
CA VAL A 332 1.97 -14.97 -17.07
C VAL A 332 0.88 -15.48 -16.14
N VAL A 333 0.56 -14.69 -15.13
CA VAL A 333 -0.51 -14.98 -14.20
C VAL A 333 -1.65 -14.00 -14.42
N VAL A 334 -2.86 -14.52 -14.56
CA VAL A 334 -4.10 -13.75 -14.63
C VAL A 334 -4.94 -14.15 -13.42
N VAL A 335 -5.40 -13.16 -12.66
CA VAL A 335 -6.23 -13.42 -11.46
C VAL A 335 -7.29 -12.32 -11.34
N SER A 336 -8.54 -12.76 -11.16
CA SER A 336 -9.65 -11.92 -10.72
C SER A 336 -9.86 -12.21 -9.25
N ALA A 337 -9.86 -11.18 -8.40
CA ALA A 337 -9.92 -11.34 -6.95
C ALA A 337 -10.35 -10.04 -6.27
N LYS A 338 -10.80 -10.14 -5.01
CA LYS A 338 -11.16 -8.99 -4.18
C LYS A 338 -9.94 -8.37 -3.51
N ILE A 339 -8.94 -9.21 -3.17
CA ILE A 339 -7.78 -8.75 -2.41
C ILE A 339 -6.64 -8.38 -3.35
N GLY A 340 -6.28 -7.10 -3.42
CA GLY A 340 -5.17 -6.63 -4.28
C GLY A 340 -3.80 -7.24 -3.96
N ALA A 341 -3.60 -7.81 -2.77
CA ALA A 341 -2.35 -8.50 -2.41
C ALA A 341 -2.09 -9.77 -3.25
N VAL A 342 -3.08 -10.34 -3.94
CA VAL A 342 -2.89 -11.49 -4.86
C VAL A 342 -1.83 -11.21 -5.93
N ALA A 343 -1.67 -9.95 -6.36
CA ALA A 343 -0.65 -9.58 -7.34
C ALA A 343 0.79 -9.72 -6.78
N LYS A 344 0.97 -9.55 -5.46
CA LYS A 344 2.23 -9.84 -4.77
C LYS A 344 2.40 -11.36 -4.58
N VAL A 345 1.34 -12.08 -4.22
CA VAL A 345 1.35 -13.54 -4.10
C VAL A 345 1.77 -14.21 -5.40
N ALA A 346 1.25 -13.75 -6.55
CA ALA A 346 1.63 -14.25 -7.87
C ALA A 346 3.15 -14.20 -8.14
N ARG A 347 3.80 -13.11 -7.74
CA ARG A 347 5.26 -12.95 -7.85
C ARG A 347 6.02 -13.80 -6.84
N TRP A 348 5.47 -13.98 -5.64
CA TRP A 348 6.12 -14.76 -4.59
C TRP A 348 6.02 -16.27 -4.84
N LEU A 349 4.82 -16.78 -5.10
CA LEU A 349 4.52 -18.21 -5.21
C LEU A 349 4.92 -18.76 -6.59
N ASP A 350 4.40 -18.18 -7.67
CA ASP A 350 4.61 -18.70 -9.03
C ASP A 350 5.81 -18.09 -9.76
N LYS A 351 6.44 -17.07 -9.15
CA LYS A 351 7.50 -16.25 -9.79
C LYS A 351 7.03 -15.64 -11.10
N ALA A 352 5.79 -15.14 -11.14
CA ALA A 352 5.20 -14.54 -12.33
C ALA A 352 6.13 -13.48 -12.96
N ASP A 353 6.30 -13.56 -14.27
CA ASP A 353 7.04 -12.57 -15.08
C ASP A 353 6.14 -11.38 -15.46
N LEU A 354 4.85 -11.64 -15.64
CA LEU A 354 3.80 -10.65 -15.82
C LEU A 354 2.55 -11.06 -15.03
N THR A 355 1.92 -10.11 -14.35
CA THR A 355 0.69 -10.31 -13.59
C THR A 355 -0.40 -9.40 -14.12
N VAL A 356 -1.54 -9.99 -14.45
CA VAL A 356 -2.80 -9.30 -14.76
C VAL A 356 -3.73 -9.52 -13.57
N PHE A 357 -4.08 -8.44 -12.88
CA PHE A 357 -4.98 -8.47 -11.73
C PHE A 357 -6.25 -7.68 -12.07
N HIS A 358 -7.40 -8.28 -11.80
CA HIS A 358 -8.71 -7.65 -11.86
C HIS A 358 -9.33 -7.63 -10.46
N ASP A 359 -9.62 -6.42 -9.97
CA ASP A 359 -10.30 -6.18 -8.71
C ASP A 359 -11.80 -6.42 -8.90
N GLU A 360 -12.36 -7.46 -8.28
CA GLU A 360 -13.77 -7.83 -8.46
C GLU A 360 -14.76 -6.81 -7.90
N ASP A 361 -14.39 -6.10 -6.84
CA ASP A 361 -15.29 -5.16 -6.19
C ASP A 361 -15.27 -3.81 -6.91
N LYS A 362 -14.08 -3.37 -7.36
CA LYS A 362 -13.90 -2.06 -8.02
C LYS A 362 -13.82 -2.12 -9.54
N GLN A 363 -13.79 -3.32 -10.13
CA GLN A 363 -13.60 -3.56 -11.57
C GLN A 363 -12.33 -2.91 -12.15
N HIS A 364 -11.34 -2.63 -11.30
CA HIS A 364 -10.05 -2.09 -11.72
C HIS A 364 -9.20 -3.18 -12.34
N ILE A 365 -8.42 -2.84 -13.37
CA ILE A 365 -7.50 -3.77 -14.01
C ILE A 365 -6.08 -3.24 -13.89
N SER A 366 -5.13 -4.09 -13.51
CA SER A 366 -3.70 -3.77 -13.51
C SER A 366 -2.88 -4.84 -14.22
N VAL A 367 -1.90 -4.38 -14.98
CA VAL A 367 -0.92 -5.21 -15.67
C VAL A 367 0.46 -4.78 -15.20
N SER A 368 1.19 -5.69 -14.57
CA SER A 368 2.52 -5.41 -14.02
C SER A 368 3.58 -6.39 -14.49
N VAL A 369 4.75 -5.88 -14.83
CA VAL A 369 5.91 -6.67 -15.26
C VAL A 369 6.88 -6.83 -14.09
N ASN A 370 7.30 -8.06 -13.82
CA ASN A 370 8.30 -8.34 -12.81
C ASN A 370 9.70 -7.90 -13.27
N ARG A 371 10.35 -7.05 -12.47
CA ARG A 371 11.66 -6.46 -12.80
C ARG A 371 12.82 -7.46 -12.76
N THR A 372 12.65 -8.59 -12.09
CA THR A 372 13.69 -9.64 -12.00
C THR A 372 13.42 -10.84 -12.91
N GLY A 373 12.26 -10.86 -13.58
CA GLY A 373 11.81 -11.99 -14.41
C GLY A 373 12.44 -12.05 -15.81
N LYS A 374 12.00 -13.04 -16.59
CA LYS A 374 12.29 -13.23 -18.02
C LYS A 374 11.74 -12.08 -18.86
N LEU A 375 10.60 -11.51 -18.47
CA LEU A 375 10.00 -10.35 -19.14
C LEU A 375 10.51 -9.00 -18.61
N ARG A 376 11.58 -8.94 -17.81
CA ARG A 376 12.09 -7.66 -17.25
C ARG A 376 12.35 -6.56 -18.28
N LYS A 377 12.67 -6.92 -19.52
CA LYS A 377 12.90 -5.98 -20.63
C LYS A 377 11.62 -5.54 -21.36
N LEU A 378 10.49 -6.21 -21.17
CA LEU A 378 9.21 -5.87 -21.79
C LEU A 378 8.76 -4.48 -21.33
N ARG A 379 8.57 -3.54 -22.27
CA ARG A 379 7.97 -2.22 -22.03
C ARG A 379 6.50 -2.29 -22.45
N LEU A 380 5.61 -1.77 -21.62
CA LEU A 380 4.17 -1.85 -21.84
C LEU A 380 3.63 -0.79 -22.82
N GLY A 381 4.45 0.09 -23.40
CA GLY A 381 3.97 1.14 -24.32
C GLY A 381 3.18 0.64 -25.54
N ARG A 382 3.61 -0.48 -26.15
CA ARG A 382 2.87 -1.11 -27.27
C ARG A 382 1.58 -1.79 -26.79
N LEU A 383 1.62 -2.42 -25.61
CA LEU A 383 0.42 -2.98 -24.99
C LEU A 383 -0.59 -1.87 -24.68
N ALA A 384 -0.13 -0.76 -24.10
CA ALA A 384 -0.95 0.40 -23.81
C ALA A 384 -1.62 0.92 -25.09
N SER A 385 -0.86 1.06 -26.18
CA SER A 385 -1.43 1.48 -27.47
C SER A 385 -2.53 0.54 -27.96
N LYS A 386 -2.32 -0.78 -27.83
CA LYS A 386 -3.28 -1.81 -28.22
C LYS A 386 -4.56 -1.73 -27.36
N ILE A 387 -4.43 -1.65 -26.05
CA ILE A 387 -5.57 -1.61 -25.12
C ILE A 387 -6.32 -0.28 -25.25
N ARG A 388 -5.63 0.86 -25.32
CA ARG A 388 -6.24 2.18 -25.49
C ARG A 388 -7.00 2.30 -26.80
N MET A 389 -6.43 1.78 -27.89
CA MET A 389 -7.15 1.72 -29.16
C MET A 389 -8.39 0.82 -29.05
N ALA A 390 -8.30 -0.33 -28.37
CA ALA A 390 -9.48 -1.17 -28.11
C ALA A 390 -10.57 -0.41 -27.35
N GLU A 391 -10.20 0.32 -26.29
CA GLU A 391 -11.12 1.13 -25.46
C GLU A 391 -11.80 2.22 -26.29
N ILE A 392 -11.03 3.00 -27.05
CA ILE A 392 -11.53 4.08 -27.92
C ILE A 392 -12.54 3.55 -28.95
N ASN A 393 -12.35 2.33 -29.45
CA ASN A 393 -13.25 1.75 -30.46
C ASN A 393 -14.56 1.22 -29.87
N ILE A 394 -14.59 0.90 -28.57
CA ILE A 394 -15.78 0.40 -27.89
C ILE A 394 -16.53 1.54 -27.21
N ASN A 395 -15.82 2.43 -26.52
CA ASN A 395 -16.40 3.53 -25.79
C ASN A 395 -16.46 4.82 -26.64
N LYS A 396 -17.68 5.22 -26.99
CA LYS A 396 -17.96 6.43 -27.78
C LYS A 396 -17.54 7.72 -27.09
N GLU A 397 -17.42 7.74 -25.76
CA GLU A 397 -16.94 8.91 -25.01
C GLU A 397 -15.50 9.28 -25.35
N PHE A 398 -14.73 8.33 -25.89
CA PHE A 398 -13.35 8.56 -26.30
C PHE A 398 -13.19 8.81 -27.81
N ALA A 399 -14.28 9.12 -28.53
CA ALA A 399 -14.23 9.33 -29.99
C ALA A 399 -13.27 10.47 -30.41
N ASP A 400 -13.10 11.48 -29.57
CA ASP A 400 -12.24 12.64 -29.85
C ASP A 400 -10.79 12.46 -29.37
N VAL A 401 -10.46 11.31 -28.75
CA VAL A 401 -9.10 11.03 -28.28
C VAL A 401 -8.15 10.85 -29.46
N ARG A 402 -7.10 11.66 -29.51
CA ARG A 402 -6.04 11.56 -30.53
C ARG A 402 -5.31 10.22 -30.44
N THR A 403 -5.14 9.57 -31.60
CA THR A 403 -4.58 8.21 -31.70
C THR A 403 -3.11 8.17 -32.14
N ASP A 404 -2.46 9.32 -32.32
CA ASP A 404 -1.09 9.44 -32.82
C ASP A 404 -0.02 9.11 -31.77
N ASN A 405 -0.35 9.13 -30.47
CA ASN A 405 0.61 8.85 -29.40
C ASN A 405 0.04 7.96 -28.27
N LEU A 406 -0.66 6.88 -28.62
CA LEU A 406 -1.26 5.98 -27.62
C LEU A 406 -0.25 5.22 -26.74
N GLN A 407 1.06 5.32 -27.01
CA GLN A 407 2.12 4.76 -26.18
C GLN A 407 2.61 5.72 -25.09
N ALA A 408 2.11 6.96 -25.05
CA ALA A 408 2.58 7.96 -24.10
C ALA A 408 2.39 7.52 -22.64
N ILE A 409 3.33 7.94 -21.80
CA ILE A 409 3.20 7.90 -20.34
C ILE A 409 2.00 8.76 -19.93
N GLY A 410 1.34 8.37 -18.83
CA GLY A 410 0.16 9.06 -18.34
C GLY A 410 -1.11 8.34 -18.75
N GLU A 411 -2.24 9.03 -18.66
CA GLU A 411 -3.56 8.48 -18.91
C GLU A 411 -4.05 8.79 -20.32
N ILE A 412 -4.59 7.78 -21.00
CA ILE A 412 -5.32 7.95 -22.27
C ILE A 412 -6.47 6.94 -22.26
N ALA A 413 -7.70 7.39 -22.52
CA ALA A 413 -8.90 6.57 -22.54
C ALA A 413 -9.04 5.72 -21.25
N GLY A 414 -8.90 6.33 -20.08
CA GLY A 414 -8.98 5.65 -18.77
C GLY A 414 -7.78 4.76 -18.40
N TRP A 415 -6.93 4.39 -19.36
CA TRP A 415 -5.75 3.55 -19.13
C TRP A 415 -4.50 4.39 -18.85
N PHE A 416 -3.94 4.24 -17.65
CA PHE A 416 -2.73 4.93 -17.20
C PHE A 416 -1.48 4.05 -17.35
N LEU A 417 -0.50 4.53 -18.12
CA LEU A 417 0.82 3.91 -18.29
C LEU A 417 1.82 4.64 -17.39
N HIS A 418 2.36 3.93 -16.40
CA HIS A 418 3.36 4.47 -15.49
C HIS A 418 4.68 4.78 -16.21
N GLN A 419 5.44 5.79 -15.74
CA GLN A 419 6.72 6.25 -16.33
C GLN A 419 7.80 5.15 -16.50
N SER A 420 7.75 4.08 -15.70
CA SER A 420 8.63 2.93 -15.85
C SER A 420 8.29 2.03 -17.04
N GLU A 421 7.07 2.18 -17.58
CA GLU A 421 6.42 1.31 -18.56
C GLU A 421 6.37 -0.15 -18.15
N LYS A 422 6.39 -0.42 -16.84
CA LYS A 422 6.23 -1.76 -16.25
C LYS A 422 4.89 -1.93 -15.55
N LEU A 423 4.06 -0.91 -15.55
CA LEU A 423 2.75 -0.90 -14.93
C LEU A 423 1.78 -0.15 -15.85
N LEU A 424 0.68 -0.81 -16.20
CA LEU A 424 -0.45 -0.26 -16.94
C LEU A 424 -1.71 -0.56 -16.12
N ILE A 425 -2.52 0.45 -15.83
CA ILE A 425 -3.70 0.31 -14.96
C ILE A 425 -4.92 0.99 -15.56
N HIS A 426 -6.11 0.49 -15.24
CA HIS A 426 -7.41 1.13 -15.48
C HIS A 426 -8.12 1.24 -14.13
N GLY A 427 -8.04 2.42 -13.53
CA GLY A 427 -8.48 2.66 -12.15
C GLY A 427 -7.50 2.14 -11.09
N SER A 428 -7.63 2.67 -9.87
CA SER A 428 -6.91 2.22 -8.67
C SER A 428 -7.65 2.70 -7.41
N PRO A 429 -7.34 2.19 -6.20
CA PRO A 429 -7.91 2.75 -4.98
C PRO A 429 -7.68 4.26 -4.82
N LYS A 430 -6.53 4.78 -5.31
CA LYS A 430 -6.21 6.22 -5.25
C LYS A 430 -6.85 7.03 -6.40
N ALA A 431 -7.31 6.37 -7.46
CA ALA A 431 -7.82 7.03 -8.67
C ALA A 431 -9.08 6.31 -9.18
N HIS A 432 -10.23 6.75 -8.67
CA HIS A 432 -11.54 6.21 -9.03
C HIS A 432 -11.86 6.47 -10.50
N ARG A 433 -12.29 5.42 -11.19
CA ARG A 433 -12.67 5.43 -12.61
C ARG A 433 -13.84 4.50 -12.82
N GLU A 434 -14.63 4.83 -13.84
CA GLU A 434 -15.59 3.88 -14.38
C GLU A 434 -14.87 2.62 -14.87
N PRO A 435 -15.49 1.44 -14.79
CA PRO A 435 -14.91 0.21 -15.32
C PRO A 435 -14.59 0.30 -16.82
N SER A 436 -13.54 -0.39 -17.24
CA SER A 436 -13.19 -0.52 -18.67
C SER A 436 -14.34 -1.18 -19.42
N GLN A 437 -14.70 -0.65 -20.58
CA GLN A 437 -15.75 -1.24 -21.43
C GLN A 437 -15.25 -2.48 -22.18
N ILE A 438 -13.94 -2.74 -22.18
CA ILE A 438 -13.37 -4.00 -22.68
C ILE A 438 -13.64 -5.10 -21.65
N PRO A 439 -14.33 -6.21 -22.01
CA PRO A 439 -14.52 -7.33 -21.11
C PRO A 439 -13.18 -7.91 -20.65
N PHE A 440 -13.05 -8.29 -19.37
CA PHE A 440 -11.79 -8.75 -18.79
C PHE A 440 -11.14 -9.94 -19.55
N ALA A 441 -11.95 -10.85 -20.09
CA ALA A 441 -11.47 -11.95 -20.94
C ALA A 441 -10.81 -11.44 -22.23
N VAL A 442 -11.40 -10.43 -22.88
CA VAL A 442 -10.86 -9.79 -24.10
C VAL A 442 -9.58 -9.02 -23.77
N THR A 443 -9.55 -8.30 -22.65
CA THR A 443 -8.33 -7.64 -22.14
C THR A 443 -7.21 -8.66 -21.93
N THR A 444 -7.51 -9.80 -21.32
CA THR A 444 -6.54 -10.89 -21.13
C THR A 444 -6.00 -11.40 -22.46
N GLU A 445 -6.85 -11.64 -23.46
CA GLU A 445 -6.40 -12.05 -24.80
C GLU A 445 -5.52 -11.00 -25.50
N LEU A 446 -5.84 -9.70 -25.37
CA LEU A 446 -4.99 -8.62 -25.89
C LEU A 446 -3.60 -8.63 -25.26
N ILE A 447 -3.51 -8.89 -23.96
CA ILE A 447 -2.26 -8.99 -23.20
C ILE A 447 -1.46 -10.22 -23.63
N LEU A 448 -2.08 -11.41 -23.71
CA LEU A 448 -1.38 -12.63 -24.12
C LEU A 448 -0.83 -12.50 -25.56
N SER A 449 -1.58 -11.86 -26.47
CA SER A 449 -1.12 -11.59 -27.85
C SER A 449 0.05 -10.59 -27.95
N GLU A 450 0.38 -9.89 -26.85
CA GLU A 450 1.55 -9.02 -26.77
C GLU A 450 2.84 -9.80 -26.55
N ILE A 451 2.74 -10.99 -25.96
CA ILE A 451 3.89 -11.85 -25.65
C ILE A 451 4.05 -12.90 -26.76
N GLU A 452 2.93 -13.43 -27.26
CA GLU A 452 2.89 -14.42 -28.32
C GLU A 452 2.43 -13.77 -29.64
N PHE A 453 3.39 -13.32 -30.46
CA PHE A 453 3.08 -12.57 -31.70
C PHE A 453 2.42 -13.41 -32.80
N GLU A 454 2.51 -14.73 -32.72
CA GLU A 454 1.75 -15.63 -33.59
C GLU A 454 0.25 -15.64 -33.23
N LYS A 455 -0.09 -15.30 -31.97
CA LYS A 455 -1.47 -15.27 -31.50
C LYS A 455 -2.19 -14.07 -32.10
N LYS A 456 -3.28 -14.37 -32.79
CA LYS A 456 -4.20 -13.40 -33.37
C LYS A 456 -4.83 -12.55 -32.26
N LEU A 457 -5.17 -11.31 -32.60
CA LEU A 457 -5.97 -10.44 -31.73
C LEU A 457 -7.35 -11.07 -31.45
N PRO A 458 -8.04 -10.68 -30.36
CA PRO A 458 -9.37 -11.16 -30.04
C PRO A 458 -10.33 -11.05 -31.23
N ASP A 459 -11.22 -12.03 -31.37
CA ASP A 459 -12.16 -12.09 -32.49
C ASP A 459 -13.07 -10.85 -32.56
N MET A 460 -13.36 -10.22 -31.40
CA MET A 460 -14.08 -8.96 -31.28
C MET A 460 -13.50 -7.84 -32.18
N PHE A 461 -12.17 -7.77 -32.32
CA PHE A 461 -11.52 -6.75 -33.14
C PHE A 461 -10.93 -7.29 -34.44
N CYS A 462 -10.68 -8.60 -34.50
CA CYS A 462 -10.00 -9.21 -35.62
C CYS A 462 -10.67 -10.54 -35.96
N PRO A 463 -11.76 -10.60 -36.74
CA PRO A 463 -12.46 -11.86 -37.05
C PRO A 463 -11.60 -12.87 -37.84
N LYS A 464 -11.76 -14.19 -37.60
CA LYS A 464 -10.91 -15.28 -38.15
C LYS A 464 -10.77 -15.34 -39.68
N ASN A 465 -11.74 -14.81 -40.43
CA ASN A 465 -11.77 -14.93 -41.89
C ASN A 465 -11.88 -13.57 -42.60
N LYS A 466 -11.63 -12.46 -41.90
CA LYS A 466 -11.86 -11.12 -42.45
C LYS A 466 -10.82 -10.13 -41.94
N CYS A 467 -9.65 -10.08 -42.57
CA CYS A 467 -8.73 -8.96 -42.34
C CYS A 467 -9.32 -7.68 -42.95
N LEU A 468 -9.46 -6.64 -42.12
CA LEU A 468 -10.00 -5.35 -42.57
C LEU A 468 -8.92 -4.43 -43.20
N HIS A 469 -7.65 -4.85 -43.20
CA HIS A 469 -6.50 -4.07 -43.69
C HIS A 469 -6.56 -2.62 -43.18
N LYS A 470 -6.57 -1.63 -44.09
CA LYS A 470 -6.58 -0.19 -43.78
C LYS A 470 -7.81 0.26 -42.97
N ARG A 471 -8.89 -0.53 -42.95
CA ARG A 471 -10.11 -0.28 -42.17
C ARG A 471 -10.06 -0.86 -40.75
N CYS A 472 -9.02 -1.61 -40.40
CA CYS A 472 -8.83 -2.12 -39.04
C CYS A 472 -8.38 -0.98 -38.12
N CYS A 473 -9.00 -0.84 -36.94
CA CYS A 473 -8.62 0.17 -35.96
C CYS A 473 -7.16 0.05 -35.49
N PHE A 474 -6.60 -1.17 -35.51
CA PHE A 474 -5.19 -1.41 -35.16
C PHE A 474 -4.22 -1.26 -36.34
N TYR A 475 -4.69 -0.93 -37.55
CA TYR A 475 -3.84 -0.91 -38.74
C TYR A 475 -2.64 0.03 -38.59
N THR A 476 -2.88 1.22 -38.03
CA THR A 476 -1.87 2.26 -37.82
C THR A 476 -0.83 1.87 -36.78
N LEU A 477 -1.18 1.00 -35.81
CA LEU A 477 -0.26 0.52 -34.77
C LEU A 477 0.78 -0.48 -35.30
N ARG A 478 0.62 -1.00 -36.54
CA ARG A 478 1.56 -1.94 -37.17
C ARG A 478 1.93 -3.11 -36.25
N LEU A 479 0.94 -3.71 -35.58
CA LEU A 479 1.18 -4.78 -34.62
C LEU A 479 1.76 -6.04 -35.31
N PRO A 480 2.78 -6.72 -34.73
CA PRO A 480 3.38 -7.91 -35.33
C PRO A 480 2.38 -9.02 -35.67
N ASN A 481 1.43 -9.28 -34.76
CA ASN A 481 0.39 -10.28 -34.96
C ASN A 481 -0.57 -9.94 -36.13
N CYS A 482 -0.79 -8.66 -36.41
CA CYS A 482 -1.56 -8.23 -37.57
C CYS A 482 -0.83 -8.51 -38.89
N PHE A 483 0.50 -8.46 -38.92
CA PHE A 483 1.28 -8.88 -40.10
C PHE A 483 1.23 -10.39 -40.30
N HIS A 484 1.37 -11.16 -39.23
CA HIS A 484 1.25 -12.62 -39.29
C HIS A 484 -0.11 -13.05 -39.82
N HIS A 485 -1.20 -12.51 -39.26
CA HIS A 485 -2.56 -12.82 -39.69
C HIS A 485 -2.83 -12.43 -41.15
N ARG A 486 -2.36 -11.25 -41.61
CA ARG A 486 -2.49 -10.84 -43.02
C ARG A 486 -1.87 -11.84 -43.98
N ARG A 487 -0.63 -12.29 -43.71
CA ARG A 487 0.05 -13.30 -44.53
C ARG A 487 -0.75 -14.61 -44.61
N LEU A 488 -1.38 -15.02 -43.52
CA LEU A 488 -2.24 -16.21 -43.50
C LEU A 488 -3.51 -16.01 -44.33
N CYS A 489 -4.14 -14.83 -44.27
CA CYS A 489 -5.32 -14.51 -45.10
C CYS A 489 -4.97 -14.49 -46.60
N GLU A 490 -3.86 -13.86 -46.97
CA GLU A 490 -3.39 -13.78 -48.37
C GLU A 490 -3.10 -15.16 -48.95
N LYS A 491 -2.45 -16.05 -48.18
CA LYS A 491 -2.22 -17.44 -48.60
C LYS A 491 -3.52 -18.20 -48.85
N LYS A 492 -4.53 -18.04 -47.98
CA LYS A 492 -5.85 -18.69 -48.15
C LYS A 492 -6.60 -18.17 -49.38
N GLN A 493 -6.55 -16.87 -49.65
CA GLN A 493 -7.18 -16.28 -50.84
C GLN A 493 -6.52 -16.80 -52.13
N ASN A 494 -5.19 -16.89 -52.16
CA ASN A 494 -4.47 -17.46 -53.30
C ASN A 494 -4.75 -18.95 -53.51
N PHE A 495 -5.01 -19.71 -52.43
CA PHE A 495 -5.37 -21.13 -52.53
C PHE A 495 -6.79 -21.31 -53.07
N ASN A 496 -7.77 -20.55 -52.56
CA ASN A 496 -9.16 -20.63 -53.02
C ASN A 496 -9.38 -20.04 -54.42
N GLY A 497 -8.49 -19.16 -54.89
CA GLY A 497 -8.52 -18.64 -56.26
C GLY A 497 -8.06 -19.66 -57.32
N LYS A 498 -7.24 -20.65 -56.94
CA LYS A 498 -6.71 -21.69 -57.86
C LYS A 498 -7.61 -22.91 -58.00
N SER A 499 -8.61 -23.10 -57.14
CA SER A 499 -9.57 -24.20 -57.22
C SER A 499 -10.85 -23.87 -58.00
N LYS A 500 -10.95 -22.64 -58.52
CA LYS A 500 -12.08 -22.16 -59.36
C LYS A 500 -11.70 -21.92 -60.82
N SER A 501 -10.50 -22.32 -61.22
CA SER A 501 -10.02 -22.44 -62.61
C SER A 501 -9.84 -23.90 -62.93
#